data_AF-U4T3J1-F1
#
_entry.id   AF-U4T3J1-F1
#
_cell.length_a   1.000
_cell.length_b   1.000
_cell.length_c   1.000
_cell.angle_alpha   90.00
_cell.angle_beta   90.00
_cell.angle_gamma   90.00
#
_symmetry.space_group_name_H-M   'P 1'
#
loop_
_entity.id
_entity.type
_entity.pdbx_description
1 polymer ?
#
loop_
_entity_poly.entity_id
_entity_poly.type
_entity_poly.pdbx_seq_one_letter_code
_entity_poly.pdbx_strand_id
1 'polypeptide(L)'
;MNTTTLPYWGHIIGLVSRQPDTEHVSKNTKSSALPSTQGRSLFITHQSLGTDGNNMATNNATLYRLDNMGAQVSLSTTALPCAMDAIITTANDSIIMLGCNGHLYETDWQAEVINQISTDSLLTVITDTANNTKDAASAYLPADKSPQAIAMSTLHQAVIVLYPHHIVICPFFGNASSQSSAQVGATGARIIVQPYSDNQPQRATALATSSDGKWLVVGDDLGIVSSYQWINSDDNTNTNAQLIQSSSKPLHQGRVNALCFEPISHYFFSVRYRQASLSHPCTRGATGDR
;
A
#
# COMPACT_ATOMS: atom_id res chain seq x y z
N MET A 1 15.87 13.88 28.86
CA MET A 1 15.00 13.21 27.87
C MET A 1 13.71 13.99 27.83
N ASN A 2 13.37 14.60 26.69
CA ASN A 2 12.07 15.23 26.50
C ASN A 2 11.11 14.19 25.94
N THR A 3 10.15 13.76 26.76
CA THR A 3 9.11 12.82 26.33
C THR A 3 7.94 13.65 25.79
N THR A 4 7.79 13.71 24.47
CA THR A 4 6.59 14.28 23.85
C THR A 4 5.50 13.21 23.90
N THR A 5 4.45 13.48 24.69
CA THR A 5 3.28 12.59 24.73
C THR A 5 2.38 12.94 23.57
N LEU A 6 2.25 12.01 22.63
CA LEU A 6 1.39 12.15 21.47
C LEU A 6 -0.04 11.74 21.89
N PRO A 7 -1.08 12.51 21.51
CA PRO A 7 -2.46 12.13 21.84
C PRO A 7 -2.80 10.76 21.24
N TYR A 8 -3.78 10.06 21.82
CA TYR A 8 -4.22 8.78 21.27
C TYR A 8 -4.81 9.00 19.86
N TRP A 9 -4.16 8.41 18.86
CA TRP A 9 -4.43 8.68 17.44
C TRP A 9 -5.30 7.64 16.75
N GLY A 10 -5.85 6.68 17.50
CA GLY A 10 -6.48 5.50 16.90
C GLY A 10 -5.45 4.59 16.23
N HIS A 11 -5.82 3.97 15.11
CA HIS A 11 -4.98 3.00 14.41
C HIS A 11 -4.14 3.70 13.34
N ILE A 12 -2.81 3.60 13.41
CA ILE A 12 -1.92 4.07 12.33
C ILE A 12 -2.01 3.07 11.18
N ILE A 13 -2.54 3.51 10.04
CA ILE A 13 -2.80 2.66 8.87
C ILE A 13 -1.70 2.77 7.80
N GLY A 14 -0.78 3.73 7.95
CA GLY A 14 0.42 3.80 7.14
C GLY A 14 1.38 4.88 7.60
N LEU A 15 2.67 4.63 7.38
CA LEU A 15 3.76 5.50 7.79
C LEU A 15 4.87 5.44 6.75
N VAL A 16 5.41 6.61 6.42
CA VAL A 16 6.62 6.78 5.61
C VAL A 16 7.60 7.65 6.39
N SER A 17 8.88 7.35 6.26
CA SER A 17 9.93 8.07 6.99
C SER A 17 11.14 8.28 6.11
N ARG A 18 11.73 9.45 6.25
CA ARG A 18 13.00 9.84 5.67
C ARG A 18 13.99 10.07 6.80
N GLN A 19 15.10 9.35 6.77
CA GLN A 19 16.22 9.62 7.66
C GLN A 19 17.01 10.83 7.16
N PRO A 20 17.63 11.61 8.06
CA PRO A 20 18.55 12.66 7.66
C PRO A 20 19.75 12.02 6.95
N ASP A 21 20.15 12.58 5.81
CA ASP A 21 21.30 12.07 5.06
C ASP A 21 22.56 12.29 5.90
N THR A 22 23.17 11.19 6.37
CA THR A 22 24.46 11.22 7.08
C THR A 22 25.65 11.22 6.12
N GLU A 23 25.43 11.22 4.80
CA GLU A 23 26.48 11.13 3.79
C GLU A 23 26.87 12.50 3.18
N HIS A 24 28.17 12.76 3.25
CA HIS A 24 28.97 13.88 2.76
C HIS A 24 28.29 14.98 1.91
N VAL A 25 28.40 16.20 2.43
CA VAL A 25 28.32 17.47 1.70
C VAL A 25 29.22 17.44 0.46
N SER A 26 28.66 17.06 -0.68
CA SER A 26 29.18 17.45 -1.99
C SER A 26 28.50 18.76 -2.37
N LYS A 27 29.25 19.86 -2.29
CA LYS A 27 28.82 21.15 -2.83
C LYS A 27 28.69 21.01 -4.34
N ASN A 28 27.47 21.09 -4.89
CA ASN A 28 27.21 22.00 -6.02
C ASN A 28 25.73 22.16 -6.42
N THR A 29 25.40 23.45 -6.58
CA THR A 29 24.43 24.09 -7.49
C THR A 29 22.93 23.75 -7.41
N LYS A 30 22.20 24.76 -6.91
CA LYS A 30 20.86 25.22 -7.31
C LYS A 30 19.81 24.13 -7.61
N SER A 31 19.20 23.61 -6.54
CA SER A 31 17.79 23.23 -6.54
C SER A 31 17.21 23.69 -5.20
N SER A 32 15.96 24.15 -5.18
CA SER A 32 15.26 24.67 -4.00
C SER A 32 14.89 23.58 -2.98
N ALA A 33 15.81 22.65 -2.72
CA ALA A 33 15.62 21.56 -1.78
C ALA A 33 15.86 22.08 -0.35
N LEU A 34 14.87 21.90 0.52
CA LEU A 34 15.01 22.13 1.95
C LEU A 34 16.19 21.33 2.52
N PRO A 35 16.84 21.81 3.60
CA PRO A 35 18.05 21.19 4.13
C PRO A 35 17.81 19.73 4.55
N SER A 36 18.60 18.82 3.96
CA SER A 36 18.58 17.36 4.13
C SER A 36 19.03 16.85 5.51
N THR A 37 19.08 17.73 6.52
CA THR A 37 19.64 17.45 7.85
C THR A 37 18.60 17.03 8.89
N GLN A 38 17.33 16.89 8.50
CA GLN A 38 16.21 16.63 9.41
C GLN A 38 15.53 15.31 9.09
N GLY A 39 15.35 14.46 10.10
CA GLY A 39 14.53 13.27 9.98
C GLY A 39 13.06 13.67 9.94
N ARG A 40 12.29 13.08 9.04
CA ARG A 40 10.87 13.39 8.91
C ARG A 40 10.05 12.14 8.71
N SER A 41 8.90 12.07 9.36
CA SER A 41 7.93 11.02 9.12
C SER A 41 6.56 11.61 8.82
N LEU A 42 5.86 10.98 7.89
CA LEU A 42 4.45 11.23 7.61
C LEU A 42 3.66 9.99 7.93
N PHE A 43 2.50 10.15 8.57
CA PHE A 43 1.62 9.02 8.85
C PHE A 43 0.17 9.43 8.81
N ILE A 44 -0.67 8.45 8.50
CA ILE A 44 -2.12 8.57 8.42
C ILE A 44 -2.76 7.65 9.46
N THR A 45 -3.90 8.09 9.98
CA THR A 45 -4.61 7.40 11.06
C THR A 45 -6.07 7.18 10.70
N HIS A 46 -6.63 6.07 11.15
CA HIS A 46 -8.07 5.87 11.14
C HIS A 46 -8.64 6.26 12.51
N GLN A 47 -9.58 7.21 12.54
CA GLN A 47 -10.44 7.38 13.71
C GLN A 47 -11.46 6.24 13.71
N SER A 48 -11.58 5.51 14.82
CA SER A 48 -12.63 4.50 14.96
C SER A 48 -13.99 5.20 14.82
N LEU A 49 -14.82 4.72 13.90
CA LEU A 49 -16.18 5.20 13.73
C LEU A 49 -16.90 4.96 15.06
N GLY A 50 -17.16 6.04 15.80
CA GLY A 50 -17.95 5.97 17.03
C GLY A 50 -19.29 5.30 16.71
N THR A 51 -19.72 4.41 17.59
CA THR A 51 -20.93 3.57 17.47
C THR A 51 -22.23 4.36 17.63
N ASP A 52 -22.25 5.63 17.23
CA ASP A 52 -23.42 6.50 17.30
C ASP A 52 -23.96 6.66 15.89
N GLY A 53 -24.83 5.71 15.51
CA GLY A 53 -25.61 5.79 14.28
C GLY A 53 -26.48 7.04 14.31
N ASN A 54 -26.06 8.06 13.56
CA ASN A 54 -26.91 9.04 12.85
C ASN A 54 -26.18 10.31 12.40
N ASN A 55 -24.87 10.43 12.56
CA ASN A 55 -24.12 11.49 11.88
C ASN A 55 -23.21 10.86 10.83
N MET A 56 -23.35 11.33 9.59
CA MET A 56 -22.24 11.42 8.63
C MET A 56 -21.15 12.23 9.32
N ALA A 57 -20.41 11.60 10.25
CA ALA A 57 -19.19 12.16 10.77
C ALA A 57 -18.28 12.24 9.54
N THR A 58 -18.12 13.44 9.01
CA THR A 58 -17.05 13.79 8.09
C THR A 58 -15.78 13.19 8.68
N ASN A 59 -15.32 12.08 8.11
CA ASN A 59 -14.06 11.47 8.49
C ASN A 59 -12.99 12.53 8.21
N ASN A 60 -12.65 13.33 9.21
CA ASN A 60 -11.60 14.33 9.13
C ASN A 60 -10.27 13.59 9.15
N ALA A 61 -9.98 12.95 8.02
CA ALA A 61 -8.74 12.29 7.78
C ALA A 61 -7.64 13.33 7.80
N THR A 62 -6.60 13.05 8.58
CA THR A 62 -5.52 13.99 8.83
C THR A 62 -4.21 13.32 8.48
N LEU A 63 -3.37 14.04 7.73
CA LEU A 63 -1.98 13.68 7.51
C LEU A 63 -1.15 14.33 8.62
N TYR A 64 -0.47 13.50 9.40
CA TYR A 64 0.41 13.95 10.46
C TYR A 64 1.84 14.00 9.94
N ARG A 65 2.52 15.10 10.22
CA ARG A 65 3.94 15.29 9.94
C ARG A 65 4.70 15.42 11.25
N LEU A 66 5.65 14.51 11.44
CA LEU A 66 6.57 14.50 12.56
C LEU A 66 7.94 14.94 12.06
N ASP A 67 8.36 16.14 12.47
CA ASP A 67 9.68 16.67 12.20
C ASP A 67 10.60 16.38 13.39
N ASN A 68 11.75 15.77 13.11
CA ASN A 68 12.77 15.49 14.10
C ASN A 68 14.03 16.31 13.79
N MET A 69 14.19 17.41 14.53
CA MET A 69 15.35 18.31 14.47
C MET A 69 16.28 18.05 15.67
N GLY A 70 16.67 16.80 15.89
CA GLY A 70 17.56 16.41 16.99
C GLY A 70 16.86 16.45 18.35
N ALA A 71 17.07 17.51 19.13
CA ALA A 71 16.49 17.63 20.48
C ALA A 71 15.04 18.16 20.48
N GLN A 72 14.57 18.67 19.34
CA GLN A 72 13.22 19.20 19.17
C GLN A 72 12.43 18.31 18.19
N VAL A 73 11.24 17.91 18.64
CA VAL A 73 10.26 17.18 17.85
C VAL A 73 9.05 18.08 17.68
N SER A 74 8.62 18.32 16.45
CA SER A 74 7.39 19.06 16.16
C SER A 74 6.41 18.20 15.38
N LEU A 75 5.13 18.36 15.70
CA LEU A 75 4.02 17.70 15.04
C LEU A 75 3.16 18.75 14.35
N SER A 76 2.92 18.59 13.05
CA SER A 76 1.95 19.37 12.30
C SER A 76 0.93 18.46 11.62
N THR A 77 -0.20 19.05 11.24
CA THR A 77 -1.34 18.32 10.66
C THR A 77 -1.83 19.02 9.42
N THR A 78 -2.14 18.24 8.39
CA THR A 78 -2.79 18.71 7.16
C THR A 78 -4.09 17.94 6.96
N ALA A 79 -5.17 18.67 6.64
CA ALA A 79 -6.45 18.06 6.33
C ALA A 79 -6.36 17.27 5.01
N LEU A 80 -6.82 16.02 5.03
CA LEU A 80 -6.88 15.18 3.82
C LEU A 80 -8.23 15.38 3.12
N PRO A 81 -8.29 15.26 1.78
CA PRO A 81 -9.53 15.37 1.02
C PRO A 81 -10.57 14.28 1.35
N CYS A 82 -10.12 13.11 1.79
CA CYS A 82 -10.93 11.98 2.21
C CYS A 82 -10.14 11.06 3.15
N ALA A 83 -10.78 10.03 3.70
CA ALA A 83 -10.06 8.96 4.39
C ALA A 83 -9.09 8.26 3.44
N MET A 84 -7.92 7.90 3.96
CA MET A 84 -6.87 7.23 3.19
C MET A 84 -6.79 5.77 3.61
N ASP A 85 -6.47 4.89 2.67
CA ASP A 85 -6.24 3.46 2.89
C ASP A 85 -4.74 3.13 2.98
N ALA A 86 -3.89 3.87 2.29
CA ALA A 86 -2.44 3.60 2.26
C ALA A 86 -1.60 4.85 1.92
N ILE A 87 -0.32 4.81 2.28
CA ILE A 87 0.70 5.83 1.98
C ILE A 87 2.03 5.14 1.66
N ILE A 88 2.74 5.62 0.63
CA ILE A 88 4.05 5.12 0.20
C ILE A 88 4.96 6.29 -0.22
N THR A 89 6.26 6.02 -0.25
CA THR A 89 7.27 6.86 -0.89
C THR A 89 7.63 6.27 -2.25
N THR A 90 7.82 7.14 -3.24
CA THR A 90 8.35 6.75 -4.55
C THR A 90 9.88 6.90 -4.62
N ALA A 91 10.49 6.32 -5.64
CA ALA A 91 11.94 6.48 -5.90
C ALA A 91 12.34 7.95 -6.16
N ASN A 92 11.40 8.79 -6.59
CA ASN A 92 11.61 10.21 -6.84
C ASN A 92 11.37 11.08 -5.59
N ASP A 93 11.25 10.47 -4.41
CA ASP A 93 11.04 11.15 -3.13
C ASP A 93 9.67 11.86 -3.00
N SER A 94 8.72 11.60 -3.92
CA SER A 94 7.31 11.98 -3.79
C SER A 94 6.56 11.01 -2.86
N ILE A 95 5.55 11.54 -2.17
CA ILE A 95 4.64 10.77 -1.32
C ILE A 95 3.33 10.54 -2.06
N ILE A 96 2.93 9.27 -2.17
CA ILE A 96 1.65 8.89 -2.78
C ILE A 96 0.75 8.28 -1.73
N MET A 97 -0.51 8.70 -1.74
CA MET A 97 -1.57 8.23 -0.87
C MET A 97 -2.73 7.68 -1.69
N LEU A 98 -3.38 6.64 -1.19
CA LEU A 98 -4.60 6.08 -1.75
C LEU A 98 -5.79 6.47 -0.88
N GLY A 99 -6.76 7.16 -1.46
CA GLY A 99 -8.03 7.48 -0.80
C GLY A 99 -8.99 6.29 -0.78
N CYS A 100 -9.88 6.24 0.20
CA CYS A 100 -10.97 5.25 0.29
C CYS A 100 -11.99 5.41 -0.86
N ASN A 101 -11.94 6.52 -1.58
CA ASN A 101 -12.66 6.77 -2.82
C ASN A 101 -11.97 6.16 -4.05
N GLY A 102 -10.83 5.51 -3.88
CA GLY A 102 -10.02 4.90 -4.93
C GLY A 102 -9.19 5.88 -5.76
N HIS A 103 -9.07 7.15 -5.36
CA HIS A 103 -8.20 8.10 -6.04
C HIS A 103 -6.80 8.11 -5.43
N LEU A 104 -5.80 8.38 -6.27
CA LEU A 104 -4.42 8.61 -5.84
C LEU A 104 -4.17 10.10 -5.64
N TYR A 105 -3.48 10.41 -4.55
CA TYR A 105 -3.07 11.75 -4.16
C TYR A 105 -1.55 11.82 -4.01
N GLU A 106 -0.93 12.90 -4.45
CA GLU A 106 0.49 13.20 -4.30
C GLU A 106 0.69 14.38 -3.35
N THR A 107 1.72 14.29 -2.52
CA THR A 107 2.24 15.39 -1.73
C THR A 107 3.76 15.31 -1.64
N ASP A 108 4.39 16.41 -1.26
CA ASP A 108 5.79 16.42 -0.85
C ASP A 108 5.92 16.08 0.65
N TRP A 109 7.16 16.06 1.12
CA TRP A 109 7.50 15.91 2.53
C TRP A 109 7.06 17.09 3.42
N GLN A 110 6.68 18.24 2.87
CA GLN A 110 6.11 19.32 3.68
C GLN A 110 4.65 19.08 3.99
N ALA A 111 3.95 18.31 3.15
CA ALA A 111 2.53 18.02 3.33
C ALA A 111 1.66 19.30 3.36
N GLU A 112 2.09 20.39 2.70
CA GLU A 112 1.32 21.64 2.65
C GLU A 112 0.24 21.61 1.58
N VAL A 113 0.52 20.95 0.46
CA VAL A 113 -0.38 20.86 -0.70
C VAL A 113 -0.55 19.40 -1.10
N ILE A 114 -1.81 18.97 -1.17
CA ILE A 114 -2.19 17.61 -1.57
C ILE A 114 -2.91 17.70 -2.91
N ASN A 115 -2.34 17.07 -3.93
CA ASN A 115 -2.88 17.08 -5.29
C ASN A 115 -3.47 15.72 -5.62
N GLN A 116 -4.68 15.68 -6.18
CA GLN A 116 -5.19 14.46 -6.79
C GLN A 116 -4.48 14.23 -8.12
N ILE A 117 -3.84 13.07 -8.28
CA ILE A 117 -3.07 12.73 -9.49
C ILE A 117 -3.79 11.74 -10.40
N SER A 118 -4.79 11.01 -9.89
CA SER A 118 -5.63 10.12 -10.70
C SER A 118 -6.86 10.85 -11.22
N THR A 119 -7.16 10.72 -12.50
CA THR A 119 -8.43 11.17 -13.10
C THR A 119 -9.60 10.29 -12.65
N ASP A 120 -9.51 8.99 -12.91
CA ASP A 120 -10.56 8.03 -12.55
C ASP A 120 -10.26 7.32 -11.22
N SER A 121 -11.31 6.92 -10.50
CA SER A 121 -11.15 6.05 -9.34
C SER A 121 -10.65 4.66 -9.78
N LEU A 122 -9.74 4.07 -9.02
CA LEU A 122 -9.32 2.68 -9.22
C LEU A 122 -10.49 1.71 -9.05
N LEU A 123 -11.49 2.06 -8.23
CA LEU A 123 -12.68 1.24 -7.98
C LEU A 123 -13.59 1.16 -9.20
N THR A 124 -13.79 2.28 -9.89
CA THR A 124 -14.55 2.32 -11.15
C THR A 124 -13.90 1.44 -12.19
N VAL A 125 -12.57 1.49 -12.31
CA VAL A 125 -11.82 0.68 -13.27
C VAL A 125 -11.89 -0.82 -13.00
N ILE A 126 -11.89 -1.23 -11.73
CA ILE A 126 -12.13 -2.64 -11.35
C ILE A 126 -13.55 -3.06 -11.76
N THR A 127 -14.54 -2.21 -11.49
CA THR A 127 -15.96 -2.50 -11.78
C THR A 127 -16.24 -2.57 -13.29
N ASP A 128 -15.69 -1.64 -14.06
CA ASP A 128 -15.83 -1.60 -15.52
C ASP A 128 -15.19 -2.82 -16.17
N THR A 129 -14.06 -3.29 -15.64
CA THR A 129 -13.39 -4.49 -16.15
C THR A 129 -14.24 -5.74 -15.90
N ALA A 130 -14.82 -5.87 -14.70
CA ALA A 130 -15.73 -6.97 -14.35
C ALA A 130 -17.00 -7.00 -15.23
N ASN A 131 -17.53 -5.83 -15.60
CA ASN A 131 -18.73 -5.73 -16.44
C ASN A 131 -18.47 -6.04 -17.93
N ASN A 132 -17.24 -5.85 -18.41
CA ASN A 132 -16.89 -6.08 -19.82
C ASN A 132 -16.52 -7.54 -20.13
N THR A 133 -16.19 -8.34 -19.12
CA THR A 133 -16.13 -9.81 -19.22
C THR A 133 -17.55 -10.38 -19.28
N LYS A 134 -17.96 -10.89 -20.45
CA LYS A 134 -19.28 -11.50 -20.73
C LYS A 134 -19.59 -12.79 -19.96
N ASP A 135 -18.85 -13.11 -18.90
CA ASP A 135 -19.12 -14.24 -18.02
C ASP A 135 -19.83 -13.73 -16.76
N ALA A 136 -21.14 -13.97 -16.72
CA ALA A 136 -22.10 -13.49 -15.73
C ALA A 136 -21.93 -14.11 -14.31
N ALA A 137 -20.69 -14.34 -13.86
CA ALA A 137 -20.34 -14.80 -12.51
C ALA A 137 -19.35 -13.86 -11.79
N SER A 138 -18.83 -12.81 -12.45
CA SER A 138 -17.82 -11.87 -11.92
C SER A 138 -18.36 -10.87 -10.86
N ALA A 139 -19.66 -10.89 -10.55
CA ALA A 139 -20.27 -9.99 -9.58
C ALA A 139 -20.06 -10.43 -8.11
N TYR A 140 -18.81 -10.61 -7.69
CA TYR A 140 -18.45 -10.66 -6.26
C TYR A 140 -17.87 -9.32 -5.78
N LEU A 141 -18.51 -8.21 -6.18
CA LEU A 141 -18.47 -6.99 -5.40
C LEU A 141 -19.80 -6.95 -4.62
N PRO A 142 -19.84 -7.28 -3.32
CA PRO A 142 -21.04 -7.07 -2.53
C PRO A 142 -21.42 -5.59 -2.66
N ALA A 143 -22.64 -5.34 -3.15
CA ALA A 143 -23.14 -4.03 -3.58
C ALA A 143 -23.11 -2.91 -2.51
N ASP A 144 -22.74 -3.23 -1.27
CA ASP A 144 -22.82 -2.33 -0.13
C ASP A 144 -21.46 -1.85 0.42
N LYS A 145 -20.30 -2.33 -0.09
CA LYS A 145 -18.99 -1.83 0.35
C LYS A 145 -17.98 -1.73 -0.80
N SER A 146 -17.41 -0.54 -0.98
CA SER A 146 -16.22 -0.38 -1.81
C SER A 146 -15.11 -1.32 -1.33
N PRO A 147 -14.41 -2.02 -2.23
CA PRO A 147 -13.32 -2.90 -1.82
C PRO A 147 -12.21 -2.05 -1.20
N GLN A 148 -11.83 -2.40 0.02
CA GLN A 148 -10.73 -1.75 0.73
C GLN A 148 -9.40 -2.28 0.22
N ALA A 149 -8.43 -1.39 -0.01
CA ALA A 149 -7.08 -1.81 -0.35
C ALA A 149 -6.41 -2.51 0.84
N ILE A 150 -5.69 -3.59 0.54
CA ILE A 150 -4.94 -4.36 1.55
C ILE A 150 -3.55 -3.79 1.73
N ALA A 151 -2.91 -3.43 0.62
CA ALA A 151 -1.54 -2.94 0.61
C ALA A 151 -1.31 -2.10 -0.65
N MET A 152 -0.37 -1.17 -0.54
CA MET A 152 0.13 -0.37 -1.65
C MET A 152 1.65 -0.38 -1.60
N SER A 153 2.28 -0.43 -2.78
CA SER A 153 3.74 -0.39 -2.90
C SER A 153 4.15 0.20 -4.24
N THR A 154 5.45 0.24 -4.51
CA THR A 154 6.03 0.71 -5.75
C THR A 154 6.75 -0.42 -6.48
N LEU A 155 6.60 -0.42 -7.80
CA LEU A 155 7.43 -1.15 -8.76
C LEU A 155 8.33 -0.16 -9.49
N HIS A 156 9.21 -0.66 -10.34
CA HIS A 156 9.99 0.19 -11.23
C HIS A 156 9.03 0.96 -12.15
N GLN A 157 8.97 2.27 -11.97
CA GLN A 157 8.09 3.20 -12.71
C GLN A 157 6.58 2.97 -12.55
N ALA A 158 6.11 2.36 -11.45
CA ALA A 158 4.67 2.21 -11.21
C ALA A 158 4.30 2.16 -9.73
N VAL A 159 3.04 2.52 -9.44
CA VAL A 159 2.38 2.21 -8.17
C VAL A 159 1.57 0.93 -8.34
N ILE A 160 1.61 0.07 -7.34
CA ILE A 160 0.78 -1.14 -7.26
C ILE A 160 -0.14 -1.03 -6.05
N VAL A 161 -1.42 -1.32 -6.27
CA VAL A 161 -2.44 -1.41 -5.22
C VAL A 161 -3.03 -2.81 -5.23
N LEU A 162 -2.99 -3.46 -4.07
CA LEU A 162 -3.57 -4.78 -3.88
C LEU A 162 -4.96 -4.65 -3.24
N TYR A 163 -5.97 -5.13 -3.96
CA TYR A 163 -7.31 -5.37 -3.46
C TYR A 163 -7.53 -6.88 -3.24
N PRO A 164 -8.58 -7.30 -2.50
CA PRO A 164 -8.79 -8.71 -2.16
C PRO A 164 -8.79 -9.67 -3.35
N HIS A 165 -9.26 -9.24 -4.51
CA HIS A 165 -9.35 -10.06 -5.72
C HIS A 165 -8.69 -9.45 -6.96
N HIS A 166 -8.00 -8.31 -6.81
CA HIS A 166 -7.45 -7.57 -7.93
C HIS A 166 -6.09 -6.96 -7.55
N ILE A 167 -5.14 -7.04 -8.47
CA ILE A 167 -3.91 -6.26 -8.45
C ILE A 167 -4.08 -5.15 -9.48
N VAL A 168 -4.00 -3.90 -9.05
CA VAL A 168 -4.12 -2.73 -9.92
C VAL A 168 -2.75 -2.05 -10.00
N ILE A 169 -2.23 -1.91 -11.21
CA ILE A 169 -0.95 -1.24 -11.47
C ILE A 169 -1.21 0.05 -12.21
N CYS A 170 -0.62 1.12 -11.69
CA CYS A 170 -0.68 2.47 -12.22
C CYS A 170 0.75 2.90 -12.60
N PRO A 171 1.16 2.73 -13.87
CA PRO A 171 2.44 3.23 -14.35
C PRO A 171 2.55 4.75 -14.17
N PHE A 172 3.75 5.25 -13.89
CA PHE A 172 4.04 6.68 -13.96
C PHE A 172 4.16 7.07 -15.44
N PHE A 173 3.52 8.17 -15.84
CA PHE A 173 3.63 8.70 -17.19
C PHE A 173 4.21 10.11 -17.10
N GLY A 174 5.42 10.30 -17.62
CA GLY A 174 6.07 11.61 -17.66
C GLY A 174 6.57 11.92 -19.05
N ASN A 175 6.03 12.97 -19.66
CA ASN A 175 6.77 13.67 -20.72
C ASN A 175 7.94 14.38 -20.03
N ALA A 176 9.18 14.01 -20.39
CA ALA A 176 10.43 14.44 -19.76
C ALA A 176 10.77 15.95 -19.90
N SER A 177 9.79 16.83 -20.08
CA SER A 177 10.01 18.27 -20.20
C SER A 177 9.04 19.04 -19.31
N SER A 178 9.57 19.49 -18.17
CA SER A 178 9.00 20.50 -17.27
C SER A 178 8.21 19.97 -16.06
N GLN A 179 8.90 19.98 -14.92
CA GLN A 179 8.40 20.17 -13.55
C GLN A 179 7.72 19.00 -12.83
N SER A 180 8.51 18.31 -12.00
CA SER A 180 8.22 18.05 -10.56
C SER A 180 6.85 17.47 -10.15
N SER A 181 6.21 16.64 -10.95
CA SER A 181 5.10 15.82 -10.46
C SER A 181 5.13 14.47 -11.17
N ALA A 182 5.10 13.40 -10.40
CA ALA A 182 4.81 12.08 -10.95
C ALA A 182 3.34 12.11 -11.37
N GLN A 183 3.06 12.61 -12.57
CA GLN A 183 1.74 12.43 -13.15
C GLN A 183 1.53 10.93 -13.36
N VAL A 184 0.71 10.32 -12.50
CA VAL A 184 0.12 9.02 -12.79
C VAL A 184 -0.87 9.29 -13.92
N GLY A 185 -0.38 9.09 -15.15
CA GLY A 185 -0.95 9.52 -16.41
C GLY A 185 -2.48 9.58 -16.46
N ALA A 186 -2.95 10.75 -16.87
CA ALA A 186 -4.34 11.16 -16.95
C ALA A 186 -5.20 10.36 -17.95
N THR A 187 -4.69 9.32 -18.63
CA THR A 187 -5.47 8.50 -19.57
C THR A 187 -4.79 7.14 -19.83
N GLY A 188 -5.46 6.04 -19.47
CA GLY A 188 -5.59 4.92 -20.42
C GLY A 188 -5.02 3.54 -20.05
N ALA A 189 -3.82 3.43 -19.49
CA ALA A 189 -3.19 2.11 -19.32
C ALA A 189 -3.01 1.73 -17.84
N ARG A 190 -4.09 1.20 -17.25
CA ARG A 190 -4.04 0.48 -15.96
C ARG A 190 -3.97 -1.01 -16.27
N ILE A 191 -3.09 -1.71 -15.57
CA ILE A 191 -3.02 -3.17 -15.70
C ILE A 191 -3.76 -3.74 -14.49
N ILE A 192 -4.82 -4.49 -14.78
CA ILE A 192 -5.59 -5.21 -13.77
C ILE A 192 -5.29 -6.68 -13.95
N VAL A 193 -4.79 -7.30 -12.88
CA VAL A 193 -4.60 -8.73 -12.81
C VAL A 193 -5.55 -9.29 -11.78
N GLN A 194 -6.33 -10.29 -12.16
CA GLN A 194 -7.09 -11.12 -11.23
C GLN A 194 -6.20 -12.32 -10.87
N PRO A 195 -5.60 -12.33 -9.66
CA PRO A 195 -4.67 -13.39 -9.27
C PRO A 195 -5.36 -14.74 -9.03
N TYR A 196 -6.69 -14.76 -8.94
CA TYR A 196 -7.51 -15.93 -8.65
C TYR A 196 -8.51 -16.16 -9.77
N SER A 197 -8.83 -17.42 -10.03
CA SER A 197 -9.93 -17.79 -10.92
C SER A 197 -11.28 -17.44 -10.28
N ASP A 198 -12.26 -17.07 -11.10
CA ASP A 198 -13.57 -16.52 -10.68
C ASP A 198 -14.38 -17.38 -9.69
N ASN A 199 -14.02 -18.66 -9.54
CA ASN A 199 -14.75 -19.62 -8.71
C ASN A 199 -14.11 -19.90 -7.35
N GLN A 200 -13.02 -19.22 -6.98
CA GLN A 200 -12.37 -19.43 -5.69
C GLN A 200 -12.64 -18.26 -4.73
N PRO A 201 -13.07 -18.51 -3.48
CA PRO A 201 -13.27 -17.46 -2.47
C PRO A 201 -11.95 -16.88 -1.94
N GLN A 202 -10.82 -17.19 -2.59
CA GLN A 202 -9.47 -16.80 -2.20
C GLN A 202 -9.34 -15.27 -2.20
N ARG A 203 -8.65 -14.78 -1.17
CA ARG A 203 -8.42 -13.35 -0.99
C ARG A 203 -6.96 -13.08 -0.75
N ALA A 204 -6.46 -12.07 -1.42
CA ALA A 204 -5.14 -11.56 -1.14
C ALA A 204 -5.08 -10.98 0.29
N THR A 205 -3.93 -11.09 0.93
CA THR A 205 -3.76 -10.67 2.33
C THR A 205 -2.45 -9.95 2.59
N ALA A 206 -1.44 -10.13 1.74
CA ALA A 206 -0.15 -9.49 1.87
C ALA A 206 0.46 -9.21 0.50
N LEU A 207 1.24 -8.13 0.40
CA LEU A 207 2.01 -7.72 -0.77
C LEU A 207 3.44 -7.38 -0.33
N ALA A 208 4.43 -7.78 -1.11
CA ALA A 208 5.77 -7.20 -1.04
C ALA A 208 6.35 -7.04 -2.44
N THR A 209 7.20 -6.03 -2.63
CA THR A 209 7.93 -5.78 -3.87
C THR A 209 9.43 -5.88 -3.62
N SER A 210 10.17 -6.31 -4.65
CA SER A 210 11.63 -6.36 -4.59
C SER A 210 12.21 -4.94 -4.66
N SER A 211 13.43 -4.77 -4.14
CA SER A 211 14.12 -3.47 -4.12
C SER A 211 14.42 -2.91 -5.51
N ASP A 212 14.59 -3.77 -6.51
CA ASP A 212 14.74 -3.37 -7.92
C ASP A 212 13.41 -3.01 -8.61
N GLY A 213 12.28 -3.24 -7.93
CA GLY A 213 10.94 -2.97 -8.45
C GLY A 213 10.50 -3.86 -9.61
N LYS A 214 11.21 -4.96 -9.88
CA LYS A 214 10.91 -5.89 -11.00
C LYS A 214 10.09 -7.10 -10.59
N TRP A 215 10.00 -7.37 -9.29
CA TRP A 215 9.28 -8.52 -8.76
C TRP A 215 8.31 -8.08 -7.67
N LEU A 216 7.21 -8.81 -7.59
CA LEU A 216 6.32 -8.74 -6.45
C LEU A 216 5.82 -10.12 -6.06
N VAL A 217 5.48 -10.26 -4.79
CA VAL A 217 4.86 -11.46 -4.24
C VAL A 217 3.56 -11.10 -3.55
N VAL A 218 2.54 -11.92 -3.77
CA VAL A 218 1.23 -11.83 -3.14
C VAL A 218 0.97 -13.10 -2.36
N GLY A 219 0.51 -12.94 -1.12
CA GLY A 219 0.07 -14.02 -0.26
C GLY A 219 -1.44 -13.98 -0.09
N ASP A 220 -2.06 -15.14 0.09
CA ASP A 220 -3.51 -15.26 0.26
C ASP A 220 -3.95 -15.82 1.63
N ASP A 221 -5.26 -15.89 1.83
CA ASP A 221 -5.89 -16.39 3.03
C ASP A 221 -5.85 -17.92 3.20
N LEU A 222 -5.49 -18.67 2.15
CA LEU A 222 -5.29 -20.12 2.17
C LEU A 222 -3.83 -20.54 2.38
N GLY A 223 -2.89 -19.61 2.27
CA GLY A 223 -1.45 -19.86 2.45
C GLY A 223 -0.67 -20.04 1.17
N ILE A 224 -1.26 -19.73 0.01
CA ILE A 224 -0.59 -19.69 -1.28
C ILE A 224 0.20 -18.39 -1.38
N VAL A 225 1.42 -18.51 -1.90
CA VAL A 225 2.25 -17.37 -2.28
C VAL A 225 2.50 -17.44 -3.78
N SER A 226 2.13 -16.37 -4.48
CA SER A 226 2.31 -16.20 -5.92
C SER A 226 3.33 -15.10 -6.19
N SER A 227 4.27 -15.36 -7.10
CA SER A 227 5.24 -14.36 -7.58
C SER A 227 4.88 -13.87 -8.96
N TYR A 228 5.10 -12.59 -9.19
CA TYR A 228 4.87 -11.94 -10.47
C TYR A 228 6.09 -11.12 -10.88
N GLN A 229 6.37 -11.14 -12.18
CA GLN A 229 7.40 -10.33 -12.80
C GLN A 229 6.77 -9.12 -13.47
N TRP A 230 7.27 -7.95 -13.10
CA TRP A 230 6.97 -6.69 -13.75
C TRP A 230 7.89 -6.51 -14.95
N ILE A 231 7.30 -6.43 -16.13
CA ILE A 231 8.01 -6.19 -17.39
C ILE A 231 7.52 -4.85 -17.90
N ASN A 232 8.41 -3.87 -17.90
CA ASN A 232 8.19 -2.61 -18.59
C ASN A 232 9.31 -2.42 -19.62
N SER A 233 8.96 -1.99 -20.83
CA SER A 233 9.98 -1.63 -21.83
C SER A 233 10.43 -0.20 -21.53
N ASP A 234 11.74 0.01 -21.42
CA ASP A 234 12.33 1.34 -21.22
C ASP A 234 12.16 2.26 -22.43
N ASP A 235 11.64 1.74 -23.54
CA ASP A 235 11.22 2.55 -24.66
C ASP A 235 10.03 3.41 -24.23
N ASN A 236 10.20 4.73 -24.32
CA ASN A 236 9.24 5.83 -24.04
C ASN A 236 7.79 5.66 -24.56
N THR A 237 7.46 4.53 -25.15
CA THR A 237 6.13 4.04 -25.47
C THR A 237 5.75 2.93 -24.49
N ASN A 238 5.18 3.29 -23.34
CA ASN A 238 4.67 2.40 -22.27
C ASN A 238 3.48 1.50 -22.71
N THR A 239 3.39 1.08 -23.98
CA THR A 239 2.31 0.24 -24.51
C THR A 239 2.48 -1.25 -24.22
N ASN A 240 3.65 -1.67 -23.71
CA ASN A 240 4.00 -3.08 -23.48
C ASN A 240 4.24 -3.43 -22.00
N ALA A 241 3.90 -2.52 -21.08
CA ALA A 241 4.02 -2.80 -19.66
C ALA A 241 3.06 -3.96 -19.29
N GLN A 242 3.58 -5.00 -18.64
CA GLN A 242 2.83 -6.20 -18.30
C GLN A 242 3.27 -6.77 -16.95
N LEU A 243 2.31 -7.36 -16.26
CA LEU A 243 2.58 -8.18 -15.08
C LEU A 243 2.30 -9.64 -15.40
N ILE A 244 3.34 -10.48 -15.31
CA ILE A 244 3.25 -11.89 -15.63
C ILE A 244 3.40 -12.71 -14.35
N GLN A 245 2.48 -13.63 -14.10
CA GLN A 245 2.63 -14.57 -13.00
C GLN A 245 3.74 -15.57 -13.32
N SER A 246 4.77 -15.62 -12.47
CA SER A 246 5.93 -16.48 -12.66
C SER A 246 5.78 -17.81 -11.93
N SER A 247 5.21 -17.81 -10.72
CA SER A 247 5.04 -19.02 -9.91
C SER A 247 3.90 -18.85 -8.91
N SER A 248 3.35 -19.98 -8.45
CA SER A 248 2.39 -20.03 -7.35
C SER A 248 2.59 -21.33 -6.57
N LYS A 249 2.75 -21.23 -5.24
CA LYS A 249 2.98 -22.39 -4.38
C LYS A 249 2.23 -22.27 -3.05
N PRO A 250 1.61 -23.35 -2.54
CA PRO A 250 1.08 -23.40 -1.18
C PRO A 250 2.25 -23.54 -0.19
N LEU A 251 2.69 -22.41 0.37
CA LEU A 251 3.82 -22.38 1.32
C LEU A 251 3.36 -22.53 2.77
N HIS A 252 2.11 -22.18 3.06
CA HIS A 252 1.55 -22.18 4.41
C HIS A 252 0.26 -23.01 4.47
N GLN A 253 -0.01 -23.55 5.66
CA GLN A 253 -1.31 -24.13 6.00
C GLN A 253 -2.16 -23.03 6.67
N GLY A 254 -2.73 -22.15 5.85
CA GLY A 254 -3.55 -21.00 6.26
C GLY A 254 -2.93 -19.64 5.95
N ARG A 255 -3.69 -18.58 6.26
CA ARG A 255 -3.44 -17.18 5.88
C ARG A 255 -1.99 -16.72 5.98
N VAL A 256 -1.49 -16.15 4.88
CA VAL A 256 -0.25 -15.36 4.85
C VAL A 256 -0.53 -14.01 5.51
N ASN A 257 0.26 -13.66 6.53
CA ASN A 257 0.07 -12.42 7.27
C ASN A 257 1.04 -11.31 6.87
N ALA A 258 2.26 -11.68 6.46
CA ALA A 258 3.28 -10.74 6.08
C ALA A 258 4.21 -11.36 5.04
N LEU A 259 4.69 -10.50 4.15
CA LEU A 259 5.71 -10.78 3.14
C LEU A 259 6.76 -9.69 3.22
N CYS A 260 8.01 -10.04 2.99
CA CYS A 260 9.10 -9.08 2.95
C CYS A 260 10.22 -9.60 2.03
N PHE A 261 10.68 -8.77 1.11
CA PHE A 261 11.91 -9.07 0.36
C PHE A 261 13.14 -8.77 1.20
N GLU A 262 14.19 -9.56 0.99
CA GLU A 262 15.51 -9.17 1.46
C GLU A 262 15.97 -7.92 0.69
N PRO A 263 16.56 -6.90 1.34
CA PRO A 263 16.87 -5.64 0.67
C PRO A 263 17.84 -5.75 -0.52
N ILE A 264 18.79 -6.71 -0.47
CA ILE A 264 19.91 -6.81 -1.42
C ILE A 264 19.74 -7.99 -2.39
N SER A 265 18.84 -8.93 -2.08
CA SER A 265 18.67 -10.15 -2.86
C SER A 265 17.25 -10.28 -3.41
N HIS A 266 17.03 -11.28 -4.26
CA HIS A 266 15.69 -11.63 -4.76
C HIS A 266 14.99 -12.69 -3.90
N TYR A 267 15.48 -12.94 -2.68
CA TYR A 267 14.78 -13.79 -1.72
C TYR A 267 13.70 -13.00 -0.99
N PHE A 268 12.62 -13.70 -0.62
CA PHE A 268 11.58 -13.13 0.22
C PHE A 268 11.25 -14.10 1.35
N PHE A 269 10.76 -13.54 2.44
CA PHE A 269 10.26 -14.25 3.61
C PHE A 269 8.74 -14.15 3.64
N SER A 270 8.10 -15.24 4.09
CA SER A 270 6.65 -15.29 4.26
C SER A 270 6.32 -15.85 5.63
N VAL A 271 5.37 -15.21 6.31
CA VAL A 271 4.99 -15.57 7.68
C VAL A 271 3.49 -15.78 7.76
N ARG A 272 3.09 -16.81 8.52
CA ARG A 272 1.72 -17.06 8.92
C ARG A 272 1.54 -16.87 10.41
N TYR A 273 0.33 -16.53 10.82
CA TYR A 273 -0.05 -16.66 12.22
C TYR A 273 -0.49 -18.10 12.48
N ARG A 274 0.20 -18.79 13.39
CA ARG A 274 -0.36 -19.97 14.07
C ARG A 274 -1.08 -19.44 15.30
N GLN A 275 -2.41 -19.53 15.31
CA GLN A 275 -3.12 -19.50 16.57
C GLN A 275 -2.67 -20.75 17.33
N ALA A 276 -1.95 -20.57 18.44
CA ALA A 276 -1.65 -21.69 19.31
C ALA A 276 -3.00 -22.27 19.74
N SER A 277 -3.27 -23.51 19.38
CA SER A 277 -4.37 -24.24 19.99
C SER A 277 -4.06 -24.28 21.48
N LEU A 278 -4.89 -23.61 22.29
CA LEU A 278 -5.06 -23.98 23.68
C LEU A 278 -5.57 -25.42 23.66
N SER A 279 -4.65 -26.38 23.65
CA SER A 279 -4.97 -27.77 23.92
C SER A 279 -5.68 -27.79 25.28
N HIS A 280 -6.86 -28.39 25.27
CA HIS A 280 -7.66 -28.57 26.46
C HIS A 280 -6.80 -29.21 27.56
N PRO A 281 -6.92 -28.80 28.83
CA PRO A 281 -6.19 -29.45 29.91
C PRO A 281 -6.57 -30.93 29.94
N CYS A 282 -5.56 -31.78 30.00
CA CYS A 282 -5.64 -33.23 30.13
C CYS A 282 -6.80 -33.67 31.04
N THR A 283 -7.78 -34.37 30.48
CA THR A 283 -8.64 -35.25 31.29
C THR A 283 -7.77 -36.35 31.88
N ARG A 284 -7.50 -36.21 33.17
CA ARG A 284 -6.86 -37.22 34.02
C ARG A 284 -7.82 -38.40 34.13
N GLY A 285 -7.56 -39.49 33.41
CA GLY A 285 -8.24 -40.76 33.62
C GLY A 285 -7.91 -41.28 35.02
N ALA A 286 -8.87 -41.23 35.93
CA ALA A 286 -8.83 -42.00 37.16
C ALA A 286 -9.40 -43.39 36.84
N THR A 287 -8.53 -44.40 36.76
CA THR A 287 -8.92 -45.79 36.95
C THR A 287 -8.21 -46.31 38.18
N GLY A 288 -8.93 -46.32 39.29
CA GLY A 288 -8.59 -46.96 40.54
C GLY A 288 -9.86 -47.56 41.15
N ASP A 289 -9.85 -48.88 41.20
CA ASP A 289 -10.55 -49.79 42.12
C ASP A 289 -12.06 -50.02 42.00
N ARG A 290 -12.40 -51.20 41.46
CA ARG A 290 -12.94 -52.33 42.25
C ARG A 290 -12.36 -53.65 41.76
#